data_AF-L5LBD3-F1
#
_entry.id   AF-L5LBD3-F1
#
_cell.length_a   1.000
_cell.length_b   1.000
_cell.length_c   1.000
_cell.angle_alpha   90.00
_cell.angle_beta   90.00
_cell.angle_gamma   90.00
#
_symmetry.space_group_name_H-M   'P 1'
#
loop_
_entity.id
_entity.type
_entity.pdbx_description
1 polymer ?
#
loop_
_entity_poly.entity_id
_entity_poly.type
_entity_poly.pdbx_seq_one_letter_code
_entity_poly.pdbx_strand_id
1 'polypeptide(L)'
;MKREEVGCRVLETEEVYSHKFSEEAKSICKILLTKDTKQRLGCQEERATEVKRHPFFRNMNFKCLEARMLDPPFIPDPQAVYCKDVLDIEQFSTVKGVNRDHTDDDFYSKFSTGSVPIPWQNEMIEMECFKELNVFGPNGTLSPDLDRSHPPEPPKKGLFQRIFKCQYNSKSSPNSKTSFNHHINSNHISSNSTGSS
;
A
#
# COMPACT_ATOMS: atom_id res chain seq x y z
N MET A 1 14.04 -7.13 -30.87
CA MET A 1 12.70 -7.50 -31.38
C MET A 1 11.87 -6.22 -31.42
N LYS A 2 11.22 -5.92 -32.54
CA LYS A 2 10.46 -4.66 -32.68
C LYS A 2 9.12 -4.78 -31.93
N ARG A 3 8.60 -3.68 -31.38
CA ARG A 3 7.36 -3.70 -30.56
C ARG A 3 6.18 -4.25 -31.37
N GLU A 4 6.11 -3.88 -32.63
CA GLU A 4 5.06 -4.27 -33.56
C GLU A 4 5.08 -5.78 -33.81
N GLU A 5 6.29 -6.36 -33.95
CA GLU A 5 6.50 -7.79 -34.10
C GLU A 5 6.01 -8.57 -32.87
N VAL A 6 6.25 -8.05 -31.66
CA VAL A 6 5.72 -8.65 -30.42
C VAL A 6 4.19 -8.64 -30.44
N GLY A 7 3.60 -7.50 -30.83
CA GLY A 7 2.15 -7.35 -30.96
C GLY A 7 1.54 -8.39 -31.90
N CYS A 8 2.09 -8.52 -33.11
CA CYS A 8 1.64 -9.51 -34.09
C CYS A 8 1.72 -10.94 -33.53
N ARG A 9 2.83 -11.31 -32.87
CA ARG A 9 2.96 -12.65 -32.29
C ARG A 9 1.92 -12.94 -31.20
N VAL A 10 1.61 -11.96 -30.36
CA VAL A 10 0.57 -12.12 -29.33
C VAL A 10 -0.80 -12.36 -29.95
N LEU A 11 -1.12 -11.65 -31.04
CA LEU A 11 -2.43 -11.73 -31.71
C LEU A 11 -2.59 -13.00 -32.55
N GLU A 12 -1.57 -13.38 -33.29
CA GLU A 12 -1.71 -14.32 -34.42
C GLU A 12 -0.95 -15.63 -34.22
N THR A 13 0.12 -15.63 -33.41
CA THR A 13 0.96 -16.81 -33.26
C THR A 13 0.48 -17.68 -32.09
N GLU A 14 0.29 -18.96 -32.36
CA GLU A 14 0.09 -19.98 -31.32
C GLU A 14 1.40 -20.24 -30.59
N GLU A 15 1.33 -20.38 -29.27
CA GLU A 15 2.48 -20.67 -28.46
C GLU A 15 2.93 -22.14 -28.58
N VAL A 16 4.25 -22.35 -28.50
CA VAL A 16 4.86 -23.68 -28.59
C VAL A 16 5.40 -24.08 -27.23
N TYR A 17 5.14 -25.32 -26.82
CA TYR A 17 5.53 -25.84 -25.52
C TYR A 17 6.70 -26.82 -25.63
N SER A 18 7.72 -26.61 -24.79
CA SER A 18 8.84 -27.55 -24.68
C SER A 18 8.49 -28.78 -23.85
N HIS A 19 9.41 -29.75 -23.78
CA HIS A 19 9.29 -30.97 -22.97
C HIS A 19 9.21 -30.70 -21.45
N LYS A 20 9.50 -29.48 -20.98
CA LYS A 20 9.41 -29.10 -19.56
C LYS A 20 7.96 -29.03 -19.04
N PHE A 21 6.97 -29.01 -19.93
CA PHE A 21 5.57 -28.92 -19.56
C PHE A 21 4.92 -30.31 -19.53
N SER A 22 4.21 -30.63 -18.43
CA SER A 22 3.28 -31.77 -18.41
C SER A 22 2.09 -31.51 -19.32
N GLU A 23 1.33 -32.55 -19.65
CA GLU A 23 0.15 -32.40 -20.50
C GLU A 23 -0.91 -31.49 -19.87
N GLU A 24 -1.13 -31.59 -18.56
CA GLU A 24 -2.05 -30.71 -17.84
C GLU A 24 -1.55 -29.25 -17.80
N ALA A 25 -0.23 -29.03 -17.73
CA ALA A 25 0.37 -27.71 -17.76
C ALA A 25 0.24 -27.07 -19.16
N LYS A 26 0.50 -27.82 -20.23
CA LYS A 26 0.26 -27.36 -21.61
C LYS A 26 -1.21 -27.03 -21.81
N SER A 27 -2.10 -27.90 -21.33
CA SER A 27 -3.54 -27.74 -21.48
C SER A 27 -4.05 -26.48 -20.81
N ILE A 28 -3.70 -26.22 -19.54
CA ILE A 28 -4.16 -25.00 -18.86
C ILE A 28 -3.61 -23.74 -19.52
N CYS A 29 -2.33 -23.73 -19.92
CA CYS A 29 -1.74 -22.60 -20.60
C CYS A 29 -2.45 -22.28 -21.92
N LYS A 30 -2.74 -23.29 -22.75
CA LYS A 30 -3.46 -23.11 -24.02
C LYS A 30 -4.82 -22.44 -23.84
N ILE A 31 -5.63 -22.93 -22.89
CA ILE A 31 -7.00 -22.42 -22.71
C ILE A 31 -7.01 -21.04 -22.01
N LEU A 32 -5.98 -20.73 -21.20
CA LEU A 32 -5.76 -19.38 -20.67
C LEU A 32 -5.22 -18.41 -21.73
N LEU A 33 -4.43 -18.89 -22.69
CA LEU A 33 -3.87 -18.08 -23.79
C LEU A 33 -4.78 -18.00 -25.02
N THR A 34 -5.99 -18.56 -24.97
CA THR A 34 -7.02 -18.42 -26.01
C THR A 34 -7.18 -16.96 -26.40
N LYS A 35 -6.99 -16.67 -27.69
CA LYS A 35 -6.98 -15.30 -28.23
C LYS A 35 -8.34 -14.63 -28.06
N ASP A 36 -9.42 -15.35 -28.35
CA ASP A 36 -10.79 -14.90 -28.08
C ASP A 36 -11.06 -14.90 -26.57
N THR A 37 -11.28 -13.71 -26.01
CA THR A 37 -11.59 -13.52 -24.59
C THR A 37 -12.88 -14.21 -24.17
N LYS A 38 -13.86 -14.38 -25.06
CA LYS A 38 -15.14 -15.04 -24.75
C LYS A 38 -14.99 -16.55 -24.54
N GLN A 39 -13.94 -17.13 -25.12
CA GLN A 39 -13.62 -18.56 -25.02
C GLN A 39 -12.47 -18.83 -24.04
N ARG A 40 -11.87 -17.79 -23.45
CA ARG A 40 -10.75 -17.91 -22.54
C ARG A 40 -11.20 -18.44 -21.18
N LEU A 41 -10.46 -19.41 -20.65
CA LEU A 41 -10.70 -19.95 -19.31
C LEU A 41 -10.63 -18.82 -18.27
N GLY A 42 -11.64 -18.74 -17.40
CA GLY A 42 -11.81 -17.71 -16.39
C GLY A 42 -12.66 -16.52 -16.85
N CYS A 43 -13.00 -16.43 -18.13
CA CYS A 43 -13.80 -15.33 -18.70
C CYS A 43 -15.26 -15.71 -18.96
N GLN A 44 -15.67 -16.94 -18.67
CA GLN A 44 -17.05 -17.39 -18.77
C GLN A 44 -17.82 -17.09 -17.47
N GLU A 45 -19.07 -17.56 -17.37
CA GLU A 45 -19.96 -17.28 -16.24
C GLU A 45 -19.37 -17.71 -14.89
N GLU A 46 -18.67 -18.84 -14.87
CA GLU A 46 -18.13 -19.45 -13.65
C GLU A 46 -16.82 -18.81 -13.14
N ARG A 47 -16.22 -17.91 -13.94
CA ARG A 47 -15.00 -17.14 -13.61
C ARG A 47 -13.87 -18.00 -13.02
N ALA A 48 -13.38 -17.69 -11.83
CA ALA A 48 -12.30 -18.46 -11.20
C ALA A 48 -12.69 -19.91 -10.88
N THR A 49 -13.98 -20.25 -10.80
CA THR A 49 -14.44 -21.59 -10.44
C THR A 49 -14.12 -22.62 -11.52
N GLU A 50 -14.21 -22.27 -12.80
CA GLU A 50 -13.77 -23.13 -13.90
C GLU A 50 -12.23 -23.31 -13.89
N VAL A 51 -11.48 -22.24 -13.61
CA VAL A 51 -10.02 -22.29 -13.49
C VAL A 51 -9.60 -23.26 -12.37
N LYS A 52 -10.22 -23.13 -11.19
CA LYS A 52 -9.95 -23.98 -10.02
C LYS A 52 -10.28 -25.46 -10.26
N ARG A 53 -11.21 -25.77 -11.17
CA ARG A 53 -11.59 -27.16 -11.54
C ARG A 53 -10.67 -27.80 -12.56
N HIS A 54 -9.78 -27.04 -13.21
CA HIS A 54 -8.89 -27.59 -14.22
C HIS A 54 -7.99 -28.71 -13.65
N PRO A 55 -7.76 -29.83 -14.37
CA PRO A 55 -6.96 -30.97 -13.88
C PRO A 55 -5.55 -30.63 -13.41
N PHE A 56 -4.98 -29.53 -13.90
CA PHE A 56 -3.71 -28.97 -13.40
C PHE A 56 -3.73 -28.72 -11.89
N PHE A 57 -4.87 -28.31 -11.33
CA PHE A 57 -5.07 -28.05 -9.90
C PHE A 57 -5.69 -29.22 -9.13
N ARG A 58 -5.72 -30.44 -9.69
CA ARG A 58 -6.40 -31.60 -9.07
C ARG A 58 -5.96 -31.90 -7.63
N ASN A 59 -4.73 -31.56 -7.28
CA ASN A 59 -4.15 -31.79 -5.95
C ASN A 59 -4.17 -30.53 -5.06
N MET A 60 -4.82 -29.45 -5.48
CA MET A 60 -4.88 -28.18 -4.75
C MET A 60 -6.18 -28.05 -3.98
N ASN A 61 -6.10 -27.95 -2.65
CA ASN A 61 -7.25 -27.58 -1.82
C ASN A 61 -7.33 -26.05 -1.69
N PHE A 62 -8.15 -25.42 -2.53
CA PHE A 62 -8.27 -23.95 -2.55
C PHE A 62 -8.81 -23.35 -1.25
N LYS A 63 -9.64 -24.06 -0.48
CA LYS A 63 -10.12 -23.56 0.81
C LYS A 63 -8.99 -23.49 1.83
N CYS A 64 -8.15 -24.52 1.89
CA CYS A 64 -6.95 -24.53 2.73
C CYS A 64 -5.93 -23.48 2.26
N LEU A 65 -5.77 -23.29 0.95
CA LEU A 65 -4.89 -22.27 0.39
C LEU A 65 -5.32 -20.85 0.81
N GLU A 66 -6.59 -20.51 0.64
CA GLU A 66 -7.15 -19.20 1.02
C GLU A 66 -7.05 -18.94 2.53
N ALA A 67 -7.19 -19.99 3.34
CA ALA A 67 -7.01 -19.94 4.79
C ALA A 67 -5.54 -20.01 5.25
N ARG A 68 -4.57 -19.99 4.32
CA ARG A 68 -3.12 -20.09 4.62
C ARG A 68 -2.73 -21.34 5.41
N MET A 69 -3.40 -22.47 5.14
CA MET A 69 -3.17 -23.76 5.79
C MET A 69 -2.28 -24.72 4.97
N LEU A 70 -1.75 -24.27 3.84
CA LEU A 70 -0.83 -25.04 3.01
C LEU A 70 0.55 -24.40 3.09
N ASP A 71 1.56 -25.19 3.43
CA ASP A 71 2.94 -24.72 3.42
C ASP A 71 3.39 -24.42 1.99
N PRO A 72 4.07 -23.28 1.76
CA PRO A 72 4.60 -22.96 0.44
C PRO A 72 5.71 -23.94 0.07
N PRO A 73 5.83 -24.34 -1.22
CA PRO A 73 6.87 -25.26 -1.66
C PRO A 73 8.29 -24.68 -1.61
N PHE A 74 8.41 -23.36 -1.41
CA PHE A 74 9.67 -22.65 -1.28
C PHE A 74 9.56 -21.62 -0.15
N ILE A 75 10.54 -21.65 0.75
CA ILE A 75 10.68 -20.68 1.85
C ILE A 75 11.94 -19.85 1.54
N PRO A 76 11.83 -18.52 1.35
CA PRO A 76 12.99 -17.68 1.07
C PRO A 76 13.92 -17.58 2.27
N ASP A 77 15.22 -17.42 2.00
CA ASP A 77 16.23 -17.18 3.05
C ASP A 77 16.07 -15.75 3.57
N PRO A 78 15.81 -15.56 4.89
CA PRO A 78 15.68 -14.22 5.47
C PRO A 78 16.95 -13.37 5.38
N GLN A 79 18.11 -13.97 5.11
CA GLN A 79 19.39 -13.26 4.92
C GLN A 79 19.65 -12.85 3.46
N ALA A 80 18.84 -13.35 2.52
CA ALA A 80 19.01 -13.08 1.09
C ALA A 80 18.13 -11.92 0.60
N VAL A 81 18.67 -11.12 -0.31
CA VAL A 81 17.94 -10.04 -0.99
C VAL A 81 17.60 -10.50 -2.42
N TYR A 82 16.31 -10.68 -2.71
CA TYR A 82 15.82 -11.13 -4.02
C TYR A 82 15.59 -9.96 -5.00
N CYS A 83 16.58 -9.08 -5.15
CA CYS A 83 16.55 -7.99 -6.15
C CYS A 83 17.94 -7.77 -6.77
N LYS A 84 18.01 -6.93 -7.81
CA LYS A 84 19.28 -6.51 -8.40
C LYS A 84 20.02 -5.54 -7.47
N ASP A 85 21.34 -5.47 -7.59
CA ASP A 85 22.15 -4.46 -6.90
C ASP A 85 21.72 -3.05 -7.34
N VAL A 86 21.77 -2.08 -6.42
CA VAL A 86 21.51 -0.67 -6.71
C VAL A 86 22.41 -0.16 -7.82
N LEU A 87 23.65 -0.64 -7.91
CA LEU A 87 24.60 -0.26 -8.95
C LEU A 87 24.20 -0.78 -10.35
N ASP A 88 23.38 -1.84 -10.41
CA ASP A 88 22.87 -2.42 -11.66
C ASP A 88 21.52 -1.79 -12.09
N ILE A 89 20.95 -0.89 -11.27
CA ILE A 89 19.71 -0.20 -11.58
C ILE A 89 20.05 1.07 -12.37
N GLU A 90 19.60 1.12 -13.62
CA GLU A 90 19.79 2.29 -14.48
C GLU A 90 19.17 3.54 -13.84
N GLN A 91 19.96 4.61 -13.74
CA GLN A 91 19.48 5.91 -13.30
C GLN A 91 18.82 6.65 -14.46
N PHE A 92 17.56 7.05 -14.28
CA PHE A 92 16.93 7.98 -15.21
C PHE A 92 17.51 9.39 -15.04
N SER A 93 17.81 10.06 -16.15
CA SER A 93 18.20 11.47 -16.11
C SER A 93 17.05 12.31 -15.57
N THR A 94 17.35 13.23 -14.65
CA THR A 94 16.36 14.21 -14.19
C THR A 94 15.90 15.08 -15.35
N VAL A 95 14.61 15.07 -15.64
CA VAL A 95 13.99 15.98 -16.61
C VAL A 95 13.94 17.37 -15.98
N LYS A 96 14.63 18.34 -16.59
CA LYS A 96 14.60 19.75 -16.16
C LYS A 96 13.39 20.47 -16.75
N GLY A 97 12.93 21.52 -16.07
CA GLY A 97 11.88 22.41 -16.58
C GLY A 97 10.44 22.01 -16.23
N VAL A 98 10.25 21.00 -15.37
CA VAL A 98 8.94 20.69 -14.80
C VAL A 98 8.68 21.64 -13.63
N ASN A 99 7.64 22.47 -13.74
CA ASN A 99 7.21 23.38 -12.69
C ASN A 99 5.94 22.84 -12.05
N ARG A 100 5.89 22.93 -10.72
CA ARG A 100 4.73 22.54 -9.94
C ARG A 100 3.74 23.69 -9.88
N ASP A 101 2.47 23.42 -10.13
CA ASP A 101 1.39 24.39 -10.00
C ASP A 101 0.33 23.95 -8.97
N HIS A 102 -0.70 24.77 -8.81
CA HIS A 102 -1.79 24.52 -7.86
C HIS A 102 -2.58 23.23 -8.15
N THR A 103 -2.63 22.76 -9.41
CA THR A 103 -3.31 21.51 -9.75
C THR A 103 -2.55 20.29 -9.22
N ASP A 104 -1.22 20.40 -9.11
CA ASP A 104 -0.41 19.39 -8.45
C ASP A 104 -0.69 19.35 -6.94
N ASP A 105 -0.82 20.51 -6.29
CA ASP A 105 -1.17 20.59 -4.87
C ASP A 105 -2.56 19.98 -4.59
N ASP A 106 -3.54 20.26 -5.45
CA ASP A 106 -4.85 19.63 -5.42
C ASP A 106 -4.76 18.11 -5.58
N PHE A 107 -3.90 17.62 -6.47
CA PHE A 107 -3.65 16.19 -6.63
C PHE A 107 -3.00 15.58 -5.38
N TYR A 108 -1.96 16.20 -4.82
CA TYR A 108 -1.28 15.68 -3.63
C TYR A 108 -2.18 15.63 -2.40
N SER A 109 -3.09 16.61 -2.26
CA SER A 109 -4.08 16.60 -1.18
C SER A 109 -5.07 15.43 -1.30
N LYS A 110 -5.44 15.05 -2.52
CA LYS A 110 -6.32 13.90 -2.79
C LYS A 110 -5.58 12.56 -2.63
N PHE A 111 -4.30 12.50 -2.99
CA PHE A 111 -3.48 11.30 -2.87
C PHE A 111 -3.16 10.96 -1.40
N SER A 112 -2.85 11.98 -0.60
CA SER A 112 -2.35 11.83 0.78
C SER A 112 -3.49 11.53 1.78
N THR A 113 -4.14 10.38 1.59
CA THR A 113 -5.31 9.96 2.39
C THR A 113 -4.96 9.51 3.82
N GLY A 114 -3.67 9.36 4.14
CA GLY A 114 -3.22 8.94 5.47
C GLY A 114 -3.37 7.44 5.69
N SER A 115 -3.71 7.04 6.91
CA SER A 115 -3.85 5.62 7.29
C SER A 115 -5.08 4.98 6.67
N VAL A 116 -4.91 3.80 6.08
CA VAL A 116 -6.02 2.98 5.58
C VAL A 116 -6.59 2.15 6.73
N PRO A 117 -7.92 2.18 7.00
CA PRO A 117 -8.48 1.63 8.24
C PRO A 117 -8.17 0.16 8.51
N ILE A 118 -8.39 -0.74 7.54
CA ILE A 118 -8.24 -2.19 7.77
C ILE A 118 -6.77 -2.58 8.04
N PRO A 119 -5.79 -2.22 7.19
CA PRO A 119 -4.38 -2.54 7.47
C PRO A 119 -3.88 -1.91 8.77
N TRP A 120 -4.27 -0.68 9.08
CA TRP A 120 -3.83 0.00 10.31
C TRP A 120 -4.41 -0.66 11.57
N GLN A 121 -5.68 -1.09 11.55
CA GLN A 121 -6.25 -1.84 12.66
C GLN A 121 -5.58 -3.19 12.85
N ASN A 122 -5.28 -3.90 11.75
CA ASN A 122 -4.54 -5.16 11.81
C ASN A 122 -3.13 -4.95 12.40
N GLU A 123 -2.42 -3.89 12.00
CA GLU A 123 -1.12 -3.52 12.58
C GLU A 123 -1.22 -3.29 14.10
N MET A 124 -2.23 -2.55 14.56
CA MET A 124 -2.45 -2.32 16.00
C MET A 124 -2.72 -3.62 16.77
N ILE A 125 -3.35 -4.62 16.14
CA ILE A 125 -3.62 -5.92 16.76
C ILE A 125 -2.37 -6.81 16.74
N GLU A 126 -1.70 -6.92 15.59
CA GLU A 126 -0.54 -7.78 15.36
C GLU A 126 0.67 -7.35 16.20
N MET A 127 0.84 -6.04 16.41
CA MET A 127 1.89 -5.46 17.25
C MET A 127 1.52 -5.41 18.74
N GLU A 128 0.41 -6.02 19.15
CA GLU A 128 -0.15 -6.03 20.52
C GLU A 128 -0.54 -4.66 21.09
N CYS A 129 -0.35 -3.55 20.38
CA CYS A 129 -0.75 -2.20 20.80
C CYS A 129 -2.21 -2.11 21.24
N PHE A 130 -3.13 -2.74 20.50
CA PHE A 130 -4.54 -2.76 20.84
C PHE A 130 -4.79 -3.48 22.17
N LYS A 131 -4.12 -4.61 22.41
CA LYS A 131 -4.26 -5.39 23.64
C LYS A 131 -3.74 -4.62 24.86
N GLU A 132 -2.67 -3.85 24.69
CA GLU A 132 -2.08 -3.04 25.75
C GLU A 132 -2.88 -1.76 26.05
N LEU A 133 -3.39 -1.08 25.01
CA LEU A 133 -4.06 0.21 25.14
C LEU A 133 -5.58 0.10 25.37
N ASN A 134 -6.22 -0.95 24.87
CA ASN A 134 -7.67 -1.14 24.98
C ASN A 134 -8.05 -1.78 26.32
N VAL A 135 -7.73 -1.08 27.41
CA VAL A 135 -7.99 -1.49 28.79
C VAL A 135 -9.13 -0.68 29.40
N PHE A 136 -9.96 -1.35 30.21
CA PHE A 136 -11.05 -0.72 30.96
C PHE A 136 -10.69 -0.52 32.43
N GLY A 137 -11.50 0.26 33.16
CA GLY A 137 -11.37 0.43 34.59
C GLY A 137 -11.57 -0.89 35.36
N PRO A 138 -11.13 -0.94 36.63
CA PRO A 138 -11.25 -2.13 37.46
C PRO A 138 -12.71 -2.60 37.53
N ASN A 139 -12.91 -3.93 37.50
CA ASN A 139 -14.22 -4.57 37.48
C ASN A 139 -15.12 -4.21 36.27
N GLY A 140 -14.51 -3.85 35.13
CA GLY A 140 -15.24 -3.49 33.91
C GLY A 140 -15.88 -2.10 33.96
N THR A 141 -15.40 -1.24 34.86
CA THR A 141 -15.83 0.16 34.92
C THR A 141 -15.24 0.97 33.77
N LEU A 142 -15.76 2.18 33.55
CA LEU A 142 -15.23 3.08 32.54
C LEU A 142 -13.78 3.46 32.89
N SER A 143 -12.91 3.48 31.88
CA SER A 143 -11.60 4.10 32.00
C SER A 143 -11.73 5.62 32.09
N PRO A 144 -10.72 6.33 32.65
CA PRO A 144 -10.78 7.78 32.82
C PRO A 144 -11.04 8.57 31.52
N ASP A 145 -10.57 8.08 30.39
CA ASP A 145 -10.78 8.69 29.06
C ASP A 145 -12.22 8.54 28.54
N LEU A 146 -12.98 7.57 29.06
CA LEU A 146 -14.39 7.34 28.72
C LEU A 146 -15.37 8.03 29.69
N ASP A 147 -14.88 8.50 30.85
CA ASP A 147 -15.71 9.21 31.83
C ASP A 147 -16.00 10.65 31.40
N ARG A 148 -17.22 10.87 30.90
CA ARG A 148 -17.69 12.18 30.44
C ARG A 148 -17.83 13.22 31.55
N SER A 149 -17.84 12.81 32.82
CA SER A 149 -17.97 13.74 33.95
C SER A 149 -16.66 14.44 34.30
N HIS A 150 -15.53 13.90 33.84
CA HIS A 150 -14.18 14.42 34.10
C HIS A 150 -13.49 14.77 32.78
N PRO A 151 -13.75 15.96 32.19
CA PRO A 151 -13.05 16.37 30.98
C PRO A 151 -11.54 16.51 31.24
N PRO A 152 -10.68 16.25 30.24
CA PRO A 152 -9.24 16.34 30.40
C PRO A 152 -8.83 17.75 30.82
N GLU A 153 -7.88 17.84 31.77
CA GLU A 153 -7.35 19.12 32.20
C GLU A 153 -6.75 19.88 31.01
N PRO A 154 -7.02 21.19 30.87
CA PRO A 154 -6.41 21.97 29.80
C PRO A 154 -4.89 21.94 29.94
N PRO A 155 -4.13 21.89 28.83
CA PRO A 155 -2.69 21.82 28.87
C PRO A 155 -2.14 22.97 29.73
N LYS A 156 -1.29 22.63 30.70
CA LYS A 156 -0.75 23.59 31.67
C LYS A 156 -0.09 24.74 30.91
N LYS A 157 -0.62 25.95 31.08
CA LYS A 157 -0.08 27.16 30.48
C LYS A 157 1.31 27.41 31.07
N GLY A 158 2.36 27.14 30.31
CA GLY A 158 3.72 27.50 30.69
C GLY A 158 3.86 29.00 30.92
N LEU A 159 4.82 29.40 31.76
CA LEU A 159 5.08 30.80 32.16
C LEU A 159 5.25 31.78 30.98
N PHE A 160 5.54 31.29 29.78
CA PHE A 160 5.79 32.11 28.58
C PHE A 160 4.53 32.74 27.97
N GLN A 161 3.32 32.30 28.33
CA GLN A 161 2.08 32.95 27.85
C GLN A 161 1.88 34.36 28.43
N ARG A 162 2.57 34.70 29.53
CA ARG A 162 2.55 36.05 30.11
C ARG A 162 3.48 37.03 29.40
N ILE A 163 4.45 36.53 28.63
CA ILE A 163 5.51 37.33 27.99
C ILE A 163 5.17 37.63 26.52
N PHE A 164 4.47 36.74 25.82
CA PHE A 164 4.04 36.98 24.43
C PHE A 164 2.54 37.21 24.32
N LYS A 165 2.07 38.38 24.80
CA LYS A 165 0.73 38.89 24.51
C LYS A 165 0.81 39.88 23.34
N CYS A 166 1.01 39.35 22.13
CA CYS A 166 0.86 40.18 20.92
C CYS A 166 -0.63 40.40 20.67
N GLN A 167 -1.07 41.66 20.75
CA GLN A 167 -2.40 42.10 20.34
C GLN A 167 -2.55 41.86 18.84
N TYR A 168 -3.47 40.98 18.44
CA TYR A 168 -4.04 41.03 17.10
C TYR A 168 -5.56 41.07 17.21
N ASN A 169 -6.11 42.20 16.81
CA ASN A 169 -7.53 42.51 16.85
C ASN A 169 -8.07 42.33 15.42
N SER A 170 -8.92 41.32 15.18
CA SER A 170 -9.74 41.23 13.95
C SER A 170 -10.94 40.27 14.15
N LYS A 171 -12.08 40.88 14.44
CA LYS A 171 -13.50 40.57 14.16
C LYS A 171 -13.93 39.13 13.72
N SER A 172 -14.95 38.61 14.44
CA SER A 172 -16.07 37.68 14.10
C SER A 172 -16.21 37.19 12.64
N SER A 173 -16.61 35.96 12.27
CA SER A 173 -17.57 34.97 12.84
C SER A 173 -17.46 33.58 12.10
N PRO A 174 -18.38 32.58 12.21
CA PRO A 174 -18.04 31.18 12.51
C PRO A 174 -17.99 30.20 11.32
N ASN A 175 -17.18 29.14 11.44
CA ASN A 175 -17.54 27.73 11.16
C ASN A 175 -16.34 26.80 11.35
N SER A 176 -16.38 25.96 12.37
CA SER A 176 -15.38 24.93 12.64
C SER A 176 -15.58 23.73 11.72
N LYS A 177 -14.80 23.65 10.64
CA LYS A 177 -14.36 22.36 10.08
C LYS A 177 -13.04 22.01 10.75
N THR A 178 -13.03 20.89 11.44
CA THR A 178 -11.89 20.28 12.12
C THR A 178 -10.73 20.11 11.15
N SER A 179 -9.66 20.90 11.34
CA SER A 179 -8.35 20.68 10.72
C SER A 179 -7.49 19.87 11.68
N PHE A 180 -7.08 18.68 11.22
CA PHE A 180 -6.01 17.90 11.84
C PHE A 180 -4.67 18.57 11.54
N ASN A 181 -3.91 18.93 12.57
CA ASN A 181 -2.56 19.45 12.43
C ASN A 181 -1.59 18.30 12.11
N HIS A 182 -1.08 18.26 10.88
CA HIS A 182 0.13 17.51 10.55
C HIS A 182 1.35 18.44 10.68
N HIS A 183 2.16 18.22 11.71
CA HIS A 183 3.48 18.83 11.81
C HIS A 183 4.46 17.91 11.06
N ILE A 184 4.77 18.24 9.79
CA ILE A 184 5.87 17.59 9.07
C ILE A 184 7.17 18.28 9.47
N ASN A 185 8.08 17.53 10.09
CA ASN A 185 9.43 17.97 10.41
C ASN A 185 10.29 17.84 9.14
N SER A 186 10.59 18.97 8.48
CA SER A 186 11.48 19.00 7.32
C SER A 186 12.92 19.17 7.80
N ASN A 187 13.70 18.09 7.79
CA ASN A 187 15.15 18.18 7.97
C ASN A 187 15.79 18.61 6.65
N HIS A 188 16.24 19.86 6.62
CA HIS A 188 17.02 20.46 5.53
C HIS A 188 18.44 19.87 5.58
N ILE A 189 18.84 19.05 4.60
CA ILE A 189 20.24 18.70 4.36
C ILE A 189 20.78 19.70 3.33
N SER A 190 21.49 20.72 3.81
CA SER A 190 22.25 21.64 2.97
C SER A 190 23.64 21.04 2.71
N SER A 191 23.89 20.61 1.48
CA SER A 191 25.19 20.18 1.00
C SER A 191 26.11 21.40 0.81
N ASN A 192 27.20 21.45 1.58
CA ASN A 192 28.32 22.37 1.34
C ASN A 192 29.12 21.91 0.11
N SER A 193 29.26 22.77 -0.89
CA SER A 193 30.29 22.65 -1.93
C SER A 193 31.23 23.86 -1.85
N THR A 194 32.35 23.67 -1.18
CA THR A 194 33.57 24.46 -1.39
C THR A 194 34.43 23.72 -2.40
N GLY A 195 34.96 24.44 -3.39
CA GLY A 195 35.79 23.86 -4.44
C GLY A 195 36.22 24.91 -5.45
N SER A 196 37.28 25.63 -5.10
CA SER A 196 38.01 26.56 -5.95
C SER A 196 38.90 25.83 -6.97
N SER A 197 39.13 26.53 -8.09
CA SER A 197 40.22 26.40 -9.08
C SER A 197 40.19 25.22 -10.05
#